data_AF-A0A6N7QMR4-F1
#
_entry.id   AF-A0A6N7QMR4-F1
#
_cell.length_a   1.000
_cell.length_b   1.000
_cell.length_c   1.000
_cell.angle_alpha   90.00
_cell.angle_beta   90.00
_cell.angle_gamma   90.00
#
_symmetry.space_group_name_H-M   'P 1'
#
loop_
_entity.id
_entity.type
_entity.pdbx_description
1 polymer ?
#
loop_
_entity_poly.entity_id
_entity_poly.type
_entity_poly.pdbx_seq_one_letter_code
_entity_poly.pdbx_strand_id
1 'polypeptide(L)'
;MQGLSHSQQAALDAMGITRWQRQMAPAPVPLQVISDGVLKGPEAKLLDAMLAAIGLTVGADVQIATSTEKALAQTPPSPVWLVLGEQAAASLQGQGPIVLVTKTPAELLRAPLAKARVWEDLRRLRRALQEVA
;
A
#
# COMPACT_ATOMS: atom_id res chain seq x y z
N MET A 1 -5.03 -36.92 -8.16
CA MET A 1 -5.65 -35.71 -8.77
C MET A 1 -5.31 -35.74 -10.25
N GLN A 2 -6.25 -36.17 -11.10
CA GLN A 2 -6.04 -36.29 -12.55
C GLN A 2 -6.28 -34.90 -13.19
N GLY A 3 -5.32 -34.40 -13.94
CA GLY A 3 -5.44 -33.12 -14.66
C GLY A 3 -6.46 -33.22 -15.80
N LEU A 4 -7.12 -32.10 -16.12
CA LEU A 4 -8.07 -31.99 -17.23
C LEU A 4 -7.38 -32.34 -18.56
N SER A 5 -8.09 -33.05 -19.44
CA SER A 5 -7.54 -33.45 -20.73
C SER A 5 -7.39 -32.25 -21.67
N HIS A 6 -6.48 -32.36 -22.65
CA HIS A 6 -6.19 -31.29 -23.62
C HIS A 6 -7.44 -30.81 -24.38
N SER A 7 -8.41 -31.70 -24.62
CA SER A 7 -9.68 -31.36 -25.28
C SER A 7 -10.64 -30.57 -24.38
N GLN A 8 -10.63 -30.81 -23.07
CA GLN A 8 -11.44 -30.05 -22.13
C GLN A 8 -10.93 -28.63 -21.96
N GLN A 9 -9.60 -28.42 -21.98
CA GLN A 9 -9.01 -27.09 -21.93
C GLN A 9 -9.37 -26.26 -23.17
N ALA A 10 -9.26 -26.84 -24.37
CA ALA A 10 -9.61 -26.15 -25.62
C ALA A 10 -11.09 -25.74 -25.69
N ALA A 11 -12.00 -26.56 -25.16
CA ALA A 11 -13.41 -26.23 -25.09
C ALA A 11 -13.69 -25.04 -24.15
N LEU A 12 -12.99 -24.96 -23.02
CA LEU A 12 -13.12 -23.84 -22.07
C LEU A 12 -12.59 -22.53 -22.68
N ASP A 13 -11.45 -22.59 -23.38
CA ASP A 13 -10.88 -21.42 -24.07
C ASP A 13 -11.78 -20.94 -25.22
N ALA A 14 -12.39 -21.87 -25.99
CA ALA A 14 -13.33 -21.53 -27.06
C ALA A 14 -14.64 -20.90 -26.54
N MET A 15 -15.04 -21.22 -25.30
CA MET A 15 -16.17 -20.58 -24.61
C MET A 15 -15.79 -19.25 -23.94
N GLY A 16 -14.53 -18.80 -24.04
CA GLY A 16 -14.03 -17.59 -23.38
C GLY A 16 -13.90 -17.72 -21.86
N ILE A 17 -13.97 -18.95 -21.33
CA ILE A 17 -13.86 -19.21 -19.89
C ILE A 17 -12.38 -19.27 -19.54
N THR A 18 -11.81 -18.11 -19.27
CA THR A 18 -10.42 -18.02 -18.80
C THR A 18 -10.35 -18.59 -17.39
N ARG A 19 -9.54 -19.63 -17.19
CA ARG A 19 -9.32 -20.24 -15.87
C ARG A 19 -8.76 -19.16 -14.93
N TRP A 20 -9.52 -18.80 -13.90
CA TRP A 20 -9.02 -17.96 -12.82
C TRP A 20 -7.88 -18.71 -12.12
N GLN A 21 -6.65 -18.35 -12.48
CA GLN A 21 -5.47 -18.80 -11.77
C GLN A 21 -5.46 -18.01 -10.46
N ARG A 22 -5.60 -18.71 -9.33
CA ARG A 22 -5.43 -18.12 -8.01
C ARG A 22 -3.97 -17.67 -7.92
N GLN A 23 -3.71 -16.42 -8.29
CA GLN A 23 -2.42 -15.80 -8.04
C GLN A 23 -2.24 -15.91 -6.53
N MET A 24 -1.22 -16.67 -6.09
CA MET A 24 -0.82 -16.64 -4.69
C MET A 24 -0.64 -15.17 -4.35
N ALA A 25 -1.47 -14.67 -3.44
CA ALA A 25 -1.31 -13.31 -2.96
C ALA A 25 0.14 -13.20 -2.48
N PRO A 26 0.92 -12.20 -2.93
CA PRO A 26 2.20 -11.93 -2.33
C PRO A 26 2.00 -11.87 -0.82
N ALA A 27 2.95 -12.44 -0.06
CA ALA A 27 2.91 -12.45 1.40
C ALA A 27 2.41 -11.09 1.91
N PRO A 28 1.54 -11.06 2.94
CA PRO A 28 0.85 -9.84 3.32
C PRO A 28 1.87 -8.74 3.59
N VAL A 29 1.85 -7.71 2.73
CA VAL A 29 2.64 -6.50 2.94
C VAL A 29 2.17 -5.87 4.24
N PRO A 30 3.06 -5.62 5.21
CA PRO A 30 2.64 -5.11 6.51
C PRO A 30 2.17 -3.65 6.45
N LEU A 31 2.55 -2.88 5.42
CA LEU A 31 2.22 -1.46 5.30
C LEU A 31 1.42 -1.16 4.03
N GLN A 32 0.25 -0.54 4.21
CA GLN A 32 -0.49 0.10 3.11
C GLN A 32 -0.39 1.62 3.21
N VAL A 33 0.02 2.26 2.12
CA VAL A 33 0.07 3.72 1.97
C VAL A 33 -1.10 4.16 1.11
N ILE A 34 -1.90 5.09 1.61
CA ILE A 34 -3.02 5.67 0.86
C ILE A 34 -2.71 7.13 0.58
N SER A 35 -2.84 7.54 -0.69
CA SER A 35 -2.68 8.94 -1.11
C SER A 35 -3.91 9.46 -1.83
N ASP A 36 -4.27 10.72 -1.56
CA ASP A 36 -5.40 11.45 -2.21
C ASP A 36 -5.22 11.69 -3.72
N GLY A 37 -4.10 11.24 -4.30
CA GLY A 37 -3.81 11.35 -5.72
C GLY A 37 -2.69 10.44 -6.18
N VAL A 38 -2.46 10.41 -7.50
CA VAL A 38 -1.33 9.68 -8.09
C VAL A 38 -0.05 10.43 -7.79
N LEU A 39 0.83 9.81 -7.00
CA LEU A 39 2.17 10.33 -6.76
C LEU A 39 2.99 10.28 -8.05
N LYS A 40 3.50 11.42 -8.51
CA LYS A 40 4.30 11.52 -9.74
C LYS A 40 5.62 12.24 -9.51
N GLY A 41 6.62 11.85 -10.30
CA GLY A 41 7.90 12.54 -10.39
C GLY A 41 8.57 12.78 -9.02
N PRO A 42 8.82 14.04 -8.62
CA PRO A 42 9.52 14.36 -7.37
C PRO A 42 8.83 13.84 -6.09
N GLU A 43 7.50 13.77 -6.09
CA GLU A 43 6.73 13.34 -4.92
C GLU A 43 6.87 11.84 -4.64
N ALA A 44 6.74 11.03 -5.70
CA ALA A 44 6.95 9.59 -5.63
C ALA A 44 8.38 9.27 -5.21
N LYS A 45 9.37 10.01 -5.75
CA LYS A 45 10.78 9.85 -5.40
C LYS A 45 11.07 10.25 -3.95
N LEU A 46 10.42 11.28 -3.43
CA LEU A 46 10.56 11.68 -2.04
C LEU A 46 9.99 10.61 -1.10
N LEU A 47 8.79 10.11 -1.40
CA LEU A 47 8.17 9.04 -0.61
C LEU A 47 9.02 7.78 -0.62
N ASP A 48 9.49 7.36 -1.80
CA ASP A 48 10.39 6.22 -1.96
C ASP A 48 11.66 6.38 -1.12
N ALA A 49 12.32 7.55 -1.19
CA ALA A 49 13.51 7.82 -0.38
C ALA A 49 13.22 7.82 1.13
N MET A 50 12.06 8.31 1.55
CA MET A 50 11.64 8.31 2.96
C MET A 50 11.38 6.89 3.48
N LEU A 51 10.71 6.05 2.69
CA LEU A 51 10.47 4.65 3.01
C LEU A 51 11.79 3.85 3.03
N ALA A 52 12.64 4.05 2.02
CA ALA A 52 13.96 3.43 1.96
C ALA A 52 14.83 3.80 3.18
N ALA A 53 14.76 5.05 3.64
CA ALA A 53 15.50 5.51 4.81
C ALA A 53 15.05 4.86 6.13
N ILE A 54 13.82 4.35 6.21
CA ILE A 54 13.35 3.53 7.33
C ILE A 54 13.52 2.02 7.08
N GLY A 55 14.07 1.62 5.94
CA GLY A 55 14.33 0.23 5.56
C GLY A 55 13.15 -0.48 4.92
N LEU A 56 12.19 0.27 4.36
CA LEU A 56 11.02 -0.28 3.68
C LEU A 56 11.13 -0.07 2.17
N THR A 57 10.72 -1.08 1.39
CA THR A 57 10.76 -1.04 -0.07
C THR A 57 9.34 -1.07 -0.65
N VAL A 58 9.03 -0.12 -1.55
CA VAL A 58 7.76 -0.10 -2.28
C VAL A 58 7.63 -1.36 -3.13
N GLY A 59 6.48 -2.03 -3.04
CA GLY A 59 6.17 -3.27 -3.75
C GLY A 59 6.58 -4.55 -3.00
N ALA A 60 7.55 -4.49 -2.10
CA ALA A 60 7.97 -5.63 -1.27
C ALA A 60 7.41 -5.57 0.15
N ASP A 61 7.56 -4.42 0.82
CA ASP A 61 7.09 -4.19 2.20
C ASP A 61 5.88 -3.26 2.24
N VAL A 62 5.70 -2.46 1.18
CA VAL A 62 4.74 -1.35 1.13
C VAL A 62 3.91 -1.41 -0.13
N GLN A 63 2.58 -1.39 0.00
CA GLN A 63 1.68 -1.17 -1.13
C GLN A 63 1.13 0.24 -1.13
N ILE A 64 1.20 0.93 -2.28
CA ILE A 64 0.63 2.26 -2.46
C ILE A 64 -0.72 2.12 -3.16
N ALA A 65 -1.77 2.67 -2.56
CA ALA A 65 -3.10 2.73 -3.11
C ALA A 65 -3.56 4.18 -3.27
N THR A 66 -4.17 4.49 -4.40
CA THR A 66 -4.76 5.81 -4.68
C THR A 66 -6.25 5.84 -4.39
N SER A 67 -6.81 4.75 -3.88
CA SER A 67 -8.24 4.61 -3.55
C SER A 67 -8.35 3.82 -2.26
N THR A 68 -9.02 4.40 -1.28
CA THR A 68 -9.32 3.79 0.02
C THR A 68 -10.12 2.50 -0.14
N GLU A 69 -11.15 2.48 -0.98
CA GLU A 69 -11.97 1.29 -1.23
C GLU A 69 -11.12 0.11 -1.75
N LYS A 70 -10.24 0.38 -2.72
CA LYS A 70 -9.35 -0.64 -3.28
C LYS A 70 -8.32 -1.12 -2.25
N ALA A 71 -7.87 -0.22 -1.39
CA ALA A 71 -6.93 -0.52 -0.31
C ALA A 71 -7.58 -1.44 0.73
N LEU A 72 -8.82 -1.10 1.14
CA LEU A 72 -9.66 -1.87 2.05
C LEU A 72 -10.04 -3.25 1.52
N ALA A 73 -10.29 -3.37 0.21
CA ALA A 73 -10.58 -4.65 -0.43
C ALA A 73 -9.36 -5.60 -0.49
N GLN A 74 -8.14 -5.06 -0.44
CA GLN A 74 -6.88 -5.82 -0.51
C GLN A 74 -6.22 -5.99 0.87
N THR A 75 -6.95 -5.73 1.95
CA THR A 75 -6.39 -5.60 3.29
C THR A 75 -5.82 -6.93 3.81
N PRO A 76 -4.53 -6.98 4.20
CA PRO A 76 -3.98 -8.10 4.94
C PRO A 76 -4.57 -8.14 6.37
N PRO A 77 -4.51 -9.26 7.10
CA PRO A 77 -5.15 -9.42 8.42
C PRO A 77 -4.64 -8.47 9.53
N SER A 78 -3.55 -7.74 9.31
CA SER A 78 -3.05 -6.70 10.23
C SER A 78 -2.34 -5.59 9.44
N PRO A 79 -3.10 -4.68 8.81
CA PRO A 79 -2.51 -3.59 8.05
C PRO A 79 -2.07 -2.48 9.01
N VAL A 80 -0.85 -1.99 8.82
CA VAL A 80 -0.55 -0.63 9.28
C VAL A 80 -0.88 0.32 8.14
N TRP A 81 -1.62 1.39 8.43
CA TRP A 81 -2.04 2.36 7.43
C TRP A 81 -1.18 3.62 7.53
N LEU A 82 -0.53 4.00 6.43
CA LEU A 82 0.10 5.30 6.27
C LEU A 82 -0.76 6.15 5.34
N VAL A 83 -1.33 7.23 5.84
CA VAL A 83 -2.26 8.05 5.06
C VAL A 83 -1.61 9.38 4.70
N LEU A 84 -1.65 9.74 3.43
CA LEU A 84 -1.11 10.97 2.84
C LEU A 84 -2.25 11.86 2.36
N GLY A 85 -2.58 12.88 3.17
CA GLY A 85 -3.65 13.84 2.87
C GLY A 85 -4.87 13.70 3.79
N GLU A 86 -5.61 14.80 3.94
CA GLU A 86 -6.75 14.87 4.88
C GLU A 86 -7.99 14.09 4.40
N GLN A 87 -8.22 13.95 3.09
CA GLN A 87 -9.43 13.31 2.58
C GLN A 87 -9.36 11.78 2.76
N ALA A 88 -8.20 11.20 2.44
CA ALA A 88 -7.91 9.79 2.73
C ALA A 88 -7.93 9.53 4.24
N ALA A 89 -7.43 10.47 5.06
CA ALA A 89 -7.43 10.35 6.51
C ALA A 89 -8.84 10.27 7.08
N ALA A 90 -9.73 11.15 6.64
CA ALA A 90 -11.14 11.15 7.05
C ALA A 90 -11.83 9.82 6.70
N SER A 91 -11.52 9.28 5.52
CA SER A 91 -12.11 8.03 5.01
C SER A 91 -11.65 6.78 5.77
N LEU A 92 -10.54 6.84 6.49
CA LEU A 92 -9.95 5.70 7.21
C LEU A 92 -10.10 5.80 8.73
N GLN A 93 -10.75 6.85 9.24
CA GLN A 93 -10.99 6.98 10.68
C GLN A 93 -11.69 5.72 11.23
N GLY A 94 -11.02 5.05 12.17
CA GLY A 94 -11.52 3.83 12.82
C GLY A 94 -11.06 2.49 12.23
N GLN A 95 -10.22 2.47 11.18
CA GLN A 95 -9.83 1.25 10.43
C GLN A 95 -8.52 0.57 10.91
N GLY A 96 -8.16 0.66 12.20
CA GLY A 96 -6.96 0.01 12.78
C GLY A 96 -5.87 1.00 13.22
N PRO A 97 -4.62 0.54 13.49
CA PRO A 97 -3.53 1.44 13.86
C PRO A 97 -3.11 2.28 12.65
N ILE A 98 -3.53 3.55 12.66
CA ILE A 98 -3.25 4.53 11.61
C ILE A 98 -2.04 5.36 12.03
N VAL A 99 -1.00 5.39 11.20
CA VAL A 99 0.03 6.44 11.27
C VAL A 99 -0.33 7.49 10.25
N LEU A 100 -0.75 8.65 10.75
CA LEU A 100 -1.24 9.76 9.96
C LEU A 100 -0.08 10.63 9.47
N VAL A 101 0.13 10.76 8.16
CA VAL A 101 0.98 11.80 7.59
C VAL A 101 0.05 12.81 6.91
N THR A 102 -0.35 13.81 7.68
CA THR A 102 -1.40 14.79 7.31
C THR A 102 -1.10 15.64 6.08
N LYS A 103 0.16 15.68 5.63
CA LYS A 103 0.60 16.56 4.55
C LYS A 103 0.81 15.80 3.26
N THR A 104 0.31 16.38 2.17
CA THR A 104 0.60 15.85 0.83
C THR A 104 2.09 15.93 0.52
N PRO A 105 2.67 15.01 -0.26
CA PRO A 105 4.08 15.08 -0.67
C PRO A 105 4.46 16.41 -1.37
N ALA A 106 3.51 17.04 -2.07
CA ALA A 106 3.65 18.39 -2.62
C ALA A 106 3.97 19.44 -1.54
N GLU A 107 3.28 19.39 -0.40
CA GLU A 107 3.51 20.28 0.73
C GLU A 107 4.82 19.96 1.45
N LEU A 108 5.19 18.68 1.53
CA LEU A 108 6.46 18.26 2.12
C LEU A 108 7.66 18.82 1.34
N LEU A 109 7.56 18.92 0.02
CA LEU A 109 8.62 19.52 -0.80
C LEU A 109 8.82 21.01 -0.48
N ARG A 110 7.77 21.73 -0.10
CA ARG A 110 7.77 23.19 0.12
C ARG A 110 8.05 23.61 1.57
N ALA A 111 7.92 22.71 2.54
CA ALA A 111 8.02 23.04 3.97
C ALA A 111 9.04 22.15 4.72
N PRO A 112 10.23 22.66 5.07
CA PRO A 112 11.26 21.91 5.80
C PRO A 112 10.78 21.37 7.15
N LEU A 113 9.97 22.16 7.87
CA LEU A 113 9.40 21.76 9.17
C LEU A 113 8.41 20.59 9.03
N ALA A 114 7.70 20.51 7.90
CA ALA A 114 6.79 19.41 7.62
C ALA A 114 7.57 18.11 7.35
N LYS A 115 8.73 18.18 6.68
CA LYS A 115 9.62 17.02 6.50
C LYS A 115 10.07 16.44 7.83
N ALA A 116 10.44 17.29 8.80
CA ALA A 116 10.88 16.84 10.12
C ALA A 116 9.79 16.09 10.88
N ARG A 117 8.54 16.59 10.86
CA ARG A 117 7.39 15.91 11.48
C ARG A 117 7.11 14.55 10.85
N VAL A 118 7.07 14.51 9.51
CA VAL A 118 6.89 13.24 8.77
C VAL A 118 7.99 12.24 9.09
N TRP A 119 9.23 12.71 9.26
CA TRP A 119 10.33 11.85 9.64
C TRP A 119 10.16 11.25 11.06
N GLU A 120 9.63 12.01 12.02
CA GLU A 120 9.29 11.47 13.34
C GLU A 120 8.15 10.46 13.27
N ASP A 121 7.10 10.74 12.48
CA ASP A 121 5.98 9.83 12.28
C ASP A 121 6.41 8.51 11.63
N LEU A 122 7.29 8.58 10.63
CA LEU A 122 7.89 7.40 9.99
C LEU A 122 8.77 6.59 10.94
N ARG A 123 9.49 7.24 11.86
CA ARG A 123 10.25 6.52 12.91
C ARG A 123 9.33 5.83 13.91
N ARG A 124 8.23 6.47 14.30
CA ARG A 124 7.20 5.85 15.17
C ARG A 124 6.55 4.67 14.47
N LEU A 125 6.22 4.83 13.19
CA LEU A 125 5.70 3.76 12.34
C LEU A 125 6.64 2.56 12.29
N ARG A 126 7.94 2.79 12.05
CA ARG A 126 8.94 1.72 12.04
C ARG A 126 8.98 0.96 13.36
N ARG A 127 8.89 1.65 14.50
CA ARG A 127 8.83 0.99 15.81
C ARG A 127 7.58 0.14 15.97
N ALA A 128 6.42 0.67 15.61
CA ALA A 128 5.16 -0.07 15.65
C ALA A 128 5.21 -1.33 14.75
N LEU A 129 5.80 -1.23 13.56
CA LEU A 129 6.02 -2.37 12.67
C LEU A 129 6.95 -3.43 13.28
N GLN A 130 7.95 -3.03 14.07
CA GLN A 130 8.84 -3.95 14.79
C GLN A 130 8.20 -4.61 16.01
N GLU A 131 7.16 -4.00 16.59
CA GLU A 131 6.43 -4.57 17.73
C GLU A 131 5.34 -5.56 17.29
N VAL A 132 4.87 -5.46 16.05
CA VAL A 132 3.81 -6.32 15.48
C VAL A 132 4.38 -7.56 14.76
N ALA A 133 5.66 -7.53 14.36
CA ALA A 133 6.38 -8.63 13.70
C ALA A 133 6.98 -9.63 14.71
#